data_AF-A0A1M4ZRT9-F1
#
_entry.id   AF-A0A1M4ZRT9-F1
#
_cell.length_a   1.000
_cell.length_b   1.000
_cell.length_c   1.000
_cell.angle_alpha   90.00
_cell.angle_beta   90.00
_cell.angle_gamma   90.00
#
_symmetry.space_group_name_H-M   'P 1'
#
loop_
_entity.id
_entity.type
_entity.pdbx_description
1 polymer ?
#
loop_
_entity_poly.entity_id
_entity_poly.type
_entity_poly.pdbx_seq_one_letter_code
_entity_poly.pdbx_strand_id
1 'polypeptide(L)' 'MKREHPLIMIEHHNADEMSELIESIMQAGFNLKFRCAFDIGLNNERYVYEVIGNPDSKQHLLPTISKQN' A
#
# COMPACT_ATOMS: atom_id res chain seq x y z
N MET A 1 -7.12 5.65 -23.87
CA MET A 1 -6.49 5.99 -22.57
C MET A 1 -5.19 5.20 -22.45
N LYS A 2 -4.05 5.85 -22.18
CA LYS A 2 -2.81 5.14 -21.87
C LYS A 2 -3.01 4.47 -20.49
N ARG A 3 -2.73 3.16 -20.39
CA ARG A 3 -2.66 2.50 -19.08
C ARG A 3 -1.37 2.98 -18.42
N GLU A 4 -1.49 3.72 -17.34
CA GLU A 4 -0.36 3.98 -16.46
C GLU A 4 -0.03 2.66 -15.76
N HIS A 5 1.21 2.18 -15.95
CA HIS A 5 1.66 0.99 -15.26
C HIS A 5 1.97 1.36 -13.81
N PRO A 6 1.52 0.56 -12.83
CA PRO A 6 1.83 0.85 -11.43
C PRO A 6 3.33 0.81 -11.22
N LEU A 7 3.84 1.71 -10.39
CA LEU A 7 5.24 1.72 -9.97
C LEU A 7 5.53 0.48 -9.13
N ILE A 8 4.61 0.14 -8.22
CA ILE A 8 4.70 -0.97 -7.27
C ILE A 8 3.29 -1.56 -7.09
N MET A 9 3.21 -2.87 -6.94
CA MET A 9 2.03 -3.56 -6.45
C MET A 9 2.28 -4.04 -5.01
N ILE A 10 1.34 -3.78 -4.13
CA ILE A 10 1.37 -4.18 -2.72
C ILE A 10 0.29 -5.22 -2.52
N GLU A 11 0.67 -6.37 -1.96
CA GLU A 11 -0.21 -7.52 -1.72
C GLU A 11 -0.12 -7.91 -0.26
N HIS A 12 -1.26 -8.08 0.41
CA HIS A 12 -1.31 -8.49 1.80
C HIS A 12 -2.51 -9.41 2.09
N HIS A 13 -2.33 -10.31 3.05
CA HIS A 13 -3.32 -11.33 3.41
C HIS A 13 -4.24 -10.96 4.58
N ASN A 14 -3.84 -9.94 5.34
CA ASN A 14 -4.59 -9.41 6.47
C ASN A 14 -5.08 -7.99 6.11
N ALA A 15 -6.38 -7.75 6.22
CA ALA A 15 -7.03 -6.49 5.90
C ALA A 15 -6.61 -5.34 6.83
N ASP A 16 -6.44 -5.62 8.12
CA ASP A 16 -6.09 -4.62 9.13
C ASP A 16 -4.65 -4.13 8.93
N GLU A 17 -3.71 -5.07 8.80
CA GLU A 17 -2.30 -4.76 8.49
C GLU A 17 -2.16 -4.06 7.12
N MET A 18 -3.00 -4.43 6.15
CA MET A 18 -3.03 -3.73 4.86
C MET A 18 -3.50 -2.29 5.03
N SER A 19 -4.53 -2.06 5.84
CA SER A 19 -5.05 -0.71 6.09
C SER A 19 -4.00 0.19 6.73
N GLU A 20 -3.29 -0.31 7.75
CA GLU A 20 -2.19 0.42 8.41
C GLU A 20 -1.03 0.75 7.44
N LEU A 21 -0.67 -0.21 6.58
CA LEU A 21 0.36 -0.02 5.57
C LEU A 21 -0.04 1.04 4.53
N ILE A 22 -1.29 0.99 4.06
CA ILE A 22 -1.83 1.95 3.10
C ILE A 22 -1.88 3.36 3.70
N GLU A 23 -2.33 3.51 4.93
CA GLU A 23 -2.30 4.79 5.64
C GLU A 23 -0.88 5.35 5.74
N SER A 24 0.09 4.51 6.13
CA SER A 24 1.49 4.92 6.26
C SER A 24 2.08 5.40 4.93
N ILE A 25 1.78 4.69 3.84
CA ILE A 25 2.26 5.04 2.49
C ILE A 25 1.59 6.31 1.96
N MET A 26 0.29 6.49 2.24
CA MET A 26 -0.44 7.71 1.90
C MET A 26 0.08 8.92 2.72
N GLN A 27 0.40 8.73 4.00
CA GLN A 27 1.02 9.76 4.85
C GLN A 27 2.42 10.15 4.35
N ALA A 28 3.17 9.20 3.79
CA ALA A 28 4.42 9.48 3.09
C ALA A 28 4.23 10.19 1.73
N GLY A 29 2.98 10.43 1.32
CA GLY A 29 2.58 11.20 0.15
C GLY A 29 2.53 10.41 -1.16
N PHE A 30 2.57 9.08 -1.12
CA PHE A 30 2.38 8.27 -2.31
C PHE A 30 0.91 8.18 -2.69
N ASN A 31 0.65 8.16 -4.00
CA ASN A 31 -0.69 7.97 -4.52
C ASN A 31 -0.94 6.48 -4.74
N LEU A 32 -1.90 5.93 -4.02
CA LEU A 32 -2.31 4.53 -4.06
C LEU A 32 -3.69 4.38 -4.68
N LYS A 33 -3.91 3.24 -5.34
CA LYS A 33 -5.20 2.85 -5.89
C LYS A 33 -5.50 1.41 -5.48
N PHE A 34 -6.66 1.19 -4.87
CA PHE A 34 -7.15 -0.17 -4.64
C PHE A 34 -7.43 -0.86 -5.97
N ARG A 35 -6.91 -2.08 -6.13
CA ARG A 35 -7.12 -2.87 -7.34
C ARG A 35 -8.23 -3.88 -7.15
N CYS A 36 -8.09 -4.76 -6.16
CA CYS A 36 -9.04 -5.84 -5.87
C CYS A 36 -8.70 -6.57 -4.57
N ALA A 37 -9.69 -7.28 -4.05
CA ALA A 37 -9.53 -8.34 -3.06
C ALA A 37 -9.82 -9.68 -3.76
N PHE A 38 -9.00 -10.70 -3.52
CA PHE A 38 -9.21 -12.06 -4.02
C PHE A 38 -9.37 -13.04 -2.86
N ASP A 39 -10.41 -13.87 -2.90
CA ASP A 39 -10.53 -15.04 -2.04
C ASP A 39 -9.72 -16.20 -2.63
N ILE A 40 -8.62 -16.55 -1.99
CA ILE A 40 -7.78 -17.69 -2.32
C ILE A 40 -8.16 -18.86 -1.40
N GLY A 41 -9.27 -19.52 -1.73
CA GLY A 41 -9.77 -20.66 -0.98
C GLY A 41 -10.64 -20.24 0.21
N LEU A 42 -10.75 -21.11 1.22
CA LEU A 42 -11.81 -21.02 2.24
C LEU A 42 -11.63 -19.92 3.29
N ASN A 43 -10.42 -19.37 3.48
CA ASN A 43 -10.12 -18.41 4.57
C ASN A 43 -8.91 -17.49 4.25
N ASN A 44 -8.59 -17.26 2.97
CA ASN A 44 -7.39 -16.53 2.60
C ASN A 44 -7.75 -15.40 1.65
N GLU A 45 -7.94 -14.20 2.19
CA GLU A 45 -8.16 -13.01 1.37
C GLU A 45 -6.80 -12.45 0.95
N ARG A 46 -6.73 -11.84 -0.25
CA ARG A 46 -5.58 -11.08 -0.72
C ARG A 46 -6.00 -9.71 -1.18
N TYR A 47 -5.51 -8.70 -0.49
CA TYR A 47 -5.75 -7.29 -0.78
C TYR A 47 -4.63 -6.78 -1.67
N VAL A 48 -4.98 -6.14 -2.79
CA VAL A 48 -4.02 -5.63 -3.76
C VAL A 48 -4.21 -4.14 -3.99
N TYR A 49 -3.14 -3.38 -3.80
CA TYR A 49 -3.06 -1.95 -4.09
C TYR A 49 -1.94 -1.64 -5.08
N GLU A 50 -2.15 -0.61 -5.88
CA GLU A 50 -1.21 -0.11 -6.87
C GLU A 50 -0.68 1.26 -6.43
N VAL A 51 0.64 1.43 -6.37
CA VAL A 51 1.27 2.75 -6.28
C VAL A 51 1.29 3.35 -7.68
N ILE A 52 0.52 4.41 -7.89
CA ILE A 52 0.36 5.06 -9.21
C ILE A 52 1.09 6.40 -9.30
N GLY A 53 1.64 6.90 -8.19
CA GLY A 53 2.40 8.15 -8.18
C GLY A 53 3.29 8.28 -6.95
N ASN A 54 4.39 9.02 -7.14
CA ASN A 54 5.31 9.38 -6.07
C ASN A 54 4.88 10.69 -5.40
N PRO A 55 5.24 10.91 -4.13
CA PRO A 55 5.07 12.22 -3.50
C PRO A 55 5.81 13.30 -4.28
N ASP A 56 5.13 14.43 -4.51
CA ASP A 56 5.70 15.62 -5.17
C ASP A 56 6.88 16.23 -4.38
N SER A 57 6.96 15.92 -3.09
CA SER A 57 8.06 16.31 -2.22
C SER A 57 8.80 15.08 -1.72
N LYS A 58 10.15 15.11 -1.73
CA LYS A 58 11.00 14.06 -1.16
C LYS A 58 10.89 14.04 0.38
N GLN A 59 9.72 13.75 0.93
CA GLN A 59 9.63 13.37 2.33
C GLN A 59 10.07 11.92 2.42
N HIS A 60 11.30 11.76 2.90
CA HIS A 60 11.93 10.47 3.10
C HIS A 60 11.01 9.56 3.91
N LEU A 61 10.74 8.36 3.37
CA LEU A 61 10.22 7.22 4.12
C LEU A 61 11.19 6.92 5.27
N LEU A 62 11.04 7.63 6.39
CA LEU A 62 11.73 7.27 7.61
C LEU A 62 10.90 6.18 8.26
N PRO A 63 11.44 4.97 8.46
CA PRO A 63 10.78 4.00 9.32
C PRO A 63 10.62 4.66 10.69
N THR A 64 9.39 4.79 11.15
CA THR A 64 9.07 5.10 12.55
C THR A 64 9.51 3.90 13.37
N ILE A 65 10.81 3.86 13.69
CA ILE A 65 11.32 2.95 14.71
C ILE A 65 10.79 3.50 16.04
N SER A 66 9.62 3.02 16.44
CA SER A 66 9.13 3.19 17.80
C SER A 66 10.12 2.49 18.72
N LYS A 67 11.06 3.26 19.28
CA LYS A 67 11.82 2.84 20.45
C LYS A 67 10.80 2.69 21.59
N GLN A 68 10.37 1.46 21.86
CA GLN A 68 9.79 1.13 23.15
C GLN A 68 10.91 1.22 24.19
N ASN A 69 10.67 2.07 25.18
CA ASN A 69 11.53 2.35 26.33
C ASN A 69 11.30 1.28 27.41
#